data_AF-A0A840SCH3-F1
#
_entry.id   AF-A0A840SCH3-F1
#
_cell.length_a   1.000
_cell.length_b   1.000
_cell.length_c   1.000
_cell.angle_alpha   90.00
_cell.angle_beta   90.00
_cell.angle_gamma   90.00
#
_symmetry.space_group_name_H-M   'P 1'
#
loop_
_entity.id
_entity.type
_entity.pdbx_description
1 polymer ?
#
loop_
_entity_poly.entity_id
_entity_poly.type
_entity_poly.pdbx_seq_one_letter_code
_entity_poly.pdbx_strand_id
1 'polypeptide(L)'
;MKKILCTVFASALFISQGFADYNKEGIPDSTEVRKKLIDSWLTAPVADLQKKNPELYEDGIGTVFQVRAEEGYDSVFIIVSPRGYQNVTFVREDGEQVMQVAAYERGAPGSWVLTRNKSTGKPENIQWYFNRDASVYVQFKPVGSKTYADLIVMGMYAARSVAVGVPFNRLYTASFADIKRWTEKSLPWGNVSVVTGQYRDVLTMIQIIREKIPSIDYASDLCYNEDGKLYSIFKNKPFTLTNEEDGTEYEPEDNGRLSLSGAGFIKWIIDGIVEPVSGKGTVIGEMVQPTVDFSSTGKNGVISQEASITFALDWVRNLAAKAVSVRTGRTFTFENGGVDVNIKVFSSDVVNGKVTNNTSYIPDTGYEFKNLKALLYVLAVREPAWFYIAAVKQHSSVKYDEFVFGDTAVFFPYFDDSGKFGCAVFMNGKEITMEDYLSLYNNAYIHLERVKSTEYFYPR
;
A
#
# COMPACT_ATOMS: atom_id res chain seq x y z
N MET A 1 -45.43 -54.18 -31.33
CA MET A 1 -44.06 -53.83 -31.76
C MET A 1 -43.70 -52.47 -31.19
N LYS A 2 -42.66 -52.47 -30.34
CA LYS A 2 -41.80 -51.38 -29.86
C LYS A 2 -42.10 -49.96 -30.38
N LYS A 3 -42.27 -49.02 -29.44
CA LYS A 3 -41.32 -47.90 -29.24
C LYS A 3 -41.45 -47.35 -27.82
N ILE A 4 -40.36 -47.56 -27.08
CA ILE A 4 -40.04 -47.06 -25.76
C ILE A 4 -39.69 -45.58 -25.93
N LEU A 5 -40.31 -44.69 -25.14
CA LEU A 5 -39.77 -43.36 -24.90
C LEU A 5 -39.54 -43.24 -23.39
N CYS A 6 -38.31 -43.56 -22.98
CA CYS A 6 -37.79 -43.22 -21.67
C CYS A 6 -37.56 -41.71 -21.64
N THR A 7 -38.36 -40.98 -20.88
CA THR A 7 -37.96 -39.65 -20.42
C THR A 7 -37.47 -39.81 -18.98
N VAL A 8 -36.16 -39.82 -18.84
CA VAL A 8 -35.45 -39.86 -17.57
C VAL A 8 -35.78 -38.58 -16.81
N PHE A 9 -36.57 -38.70 -15.73
CA PHE A 9 -36.63 -37.69 -14.68
C PHE A 9 -35.26 -37.70 -13.98
N ALA A 10 -34.36 -36.82 -14.42
CA ALA A 10 -33.13 -36.54 -13.69
C ALA A 10 -33.53 -35.72 -12.46
N SER A 11 -33.73 -36.42 -11.35
CA SER A 11 -33.79 -35.85 -10.01
C SER A 11 -32.46 -35.13 -9.75
N ALA A 12 -32.41 -33.84 -10.06
CA ALA A 12 -31.37 -32.96 -9.56
C ALA A 12 -31.55 -32.88 -8.04
N LEU A 13 -30.86 -33.79 -7.34
CA LEU A 13 -30.48 -33.60 -5.95
C LEU A 13 -29.73 -32.26 -5.90
N PHE A 14 -30.46 -31.20 -5.54
CA PHE A 14 -29.88 -30.01 -4.95
C PHE A 14 -29.21 -30.47 -3.65
N ILE A 15 -27.97 -30.94 -3.78
CA ILE A 15 -27.02 -30.94 -2.69
C ILE A 15 -26.77 -29.45 -2.45
N SER A 16 -27.53 -28.88 -1.52
CA SER A 16 -27.16 -27.63 -0.88
C SER A 16 -25.79 -27.87 -0.26
N GLN A 17 -24.73 -27.56 -1.00
CA GLN A 17 -23.43 -27.36 -0.40
C GLN A 17 -23.62 -26.17 0.53
N GLY A 18 -23.75 -26.47 1.83
CA GLY A 18 -23.78 -25.48 2.87
C GLY A 18 -22.55 -24.62 2.72
N PHE A 19 -22.74 -23.38 2.27
CA PHE A 19 -21.74 -22.36 2.44
C PHE A 19 -21.45 -22.31 3.94
N ALA A 20 -20.20 -22.60 4.30
CA ALA A 20 -19.71 -22.46 5.66
C ALA A 20 -20.09 -21.06 6.18
N ASP A 21 -20.60 -21.00 7.42
CA ASP A 21 -20.88 -19.73 8.12
C ASP A 21 -19.54 -19.05 8.49
N TYR A 22 -18.76 -18.66 7.48
CA TYR A 22 -17.83 -17.56 7.62
C TYR A 22 -18.65 -16.32 8.03
N ASN A 23 -18.07 -15.41 8.81
CA ASN A 23 -18.68 -14.08 8.90
C ASN A 23 -18.82 -13.50 7.48
N LYS A 24 -19.71 -12.51 7.28
CA LYS A 24 -19.97 -11.89 5.96
C LYS A 24 -18.71 -11.43 5.19
N GLU A 25 -17.57 -11.40 5.85
CA GLU A 25 -16.27 -10.94 5.38
C GLU A 25 -15.30 -12.09 5.04
N GLY A 26 -15.71 -13.36 5.16
CA GLY A 26 -14.86 -14.51 4.82
C GLY A 26 -13.73 -14.78 5.82
N ILE A 27 -13.79 -14.22 7.04
CA ILE A 27 -12.73 -14.35 8.05
C ILE A 27 -13.11 -15.44 9.08
N PRO A 28 -12.22 -16.40 9.38
CA PRO A 28 -12.44 -17.37 10.46
C PRO A 28 -12.72 -16.70 11.82
N ASP A 29 -13.74 -17.16 12.55
CA ASP A 29 -14.10 -16.59 13.85
C ASP A 29 -14.01 -17.61 14.98
N SER A 30 -12.98 -17.49 15.83
CA SER A 30 -12.77 -18.41 16.96
C SER A 30 -13.70 -18.18 18.16
N THR A 31 -14.83 -17.49 18.03
CA THR A 31 -15.76 -17.22 19.15
C THR A 31 -16.20 -18.48 19.90
N GLU A 32 -16.62 -19.51 19.19
CA GLU A 32 -17.08 -20.77 19.80
C GLU A 32 -15.95 -21.48 20.55
N VAL A 33 -14.77 -21.50 19.94
CA VAL A 33 -13.55 -22.03 20.56
C VAL A 33 -13.25 -21.23 21.82
N ARG A 34 -13.12 -19.89 21.74
CA ARG A 34 -12.77 -19.03 22.89
C ARG A 34 -13.75 -19.15 24.06
N LYS A 35 -15.05 -19.39 23.82
CA LYS A 35 -16.03 -19.67 24.90
C LYS A 35 -15.68 -20.90 25.72
N LYS A 36 -15.07 -21.93 25.12
CA LYS A 36 -14.60 -23.16 25.79
C LYS A 36 -13.26 -22.97 26.52
N LEU A 37 -12.52 -21.91 26.19
CA LEU A 37 -11.15 -21.67 26.67
C LEU A 37 -11.06 -20.73 27.87
N ILE A 38 -12.18 -20.17 28.35
CA ILE A 38 -12.18 -19.10 29.36
C ILE A 38 -11.33 -19.51 30.58
N ASP A 39 -11.72 -20.59 31.25
CA ASP A 39 -11.07 -21.01 32.50
C ASP A 39 -9.72 -21.71 32.26
N SER A 40 -9.61 -22.46 31.16
CA SER A 40 -8.45 -23.33 30.89
C SER A 40 -7.27 -22.62 30.23
N TRP A 41 -7.51 -21.47 29.59
CA TRP A 41 -6.49 -20.68 28.90
C TRP A 41 -6.58 -19.18 29.21
N LEU A 42 -7.74 -18.55 29.01
CA LEU A 42 -7.84 -17.09 28.99
C LEU A 42 -7.66 -16.46 30.39
N THR A 43 -8.16 -17.12 31.43
CA THR A 43 -8.05 -16.68 32.83
C THR A 43 -7.17 -17.58 33.69
N ALA A 44 -6.60 -18.65 33.13
CA ALA A 44 -5.71 -19.57 33.85
C ALA A 44 -4.49 -18.83 34.45
N PRO A 45 -3.90 -19.32 35.56
CA PRO A 45 -2.64 -18.78 36.07
C PRO A 45 -1.51 -18.83 35.03
N VAL A 46 -0.68 -17.78 34.97
CA VAL A 46 0.42 -17.70 33.98
C VAL A 46 1.40 -18.88 34.09
N ALA A 47 1.67 -19.34 35.31
CA ALA A 47 2.54 -20.47 35.57
C ALA A 47 2.04 -21.80 34.96
N ASP A 48 0.73 -21.93 34.77
CA ASP A 48 0.12 -23.12 34.16
C ASP A 48 0.18 -23.03 32.63
N LEU A 49 0.03 -21.83 32.08
CA LEU A 49 0.12 -21.58 30.65
C LEU A 49 1.51 -21.88 30.08
N GLN A 50 2.56 -21.57 30.83
CA GLN A 50 3.96 -21.82 30.42
C GLN A 50 4.28 -23.32 30.24
N LYS A 51 3.51 -24.20 30.89
CA LYS A 51 3.71 -25.66 30.83
C LYS A 51 2.79 -26.33 29.78
N LYS A 52 1.93 -25.55 29.13
CA LYS A 52 0.85 -26.08 28.32
C LYS A 52 1.30 -26.25 26.88
N ASN A 53 1.09 -27.46 26.34
CA ASN A 53 1.35 -27.72 24.93
C ASN A 53 0.29 -27.06 24.04
N PRO A 54 0.62 -26.73 22.78
CA PRO A 54 -0.38 -26.31 21.80
C PRO A 54 -1.50 -27.35 21.65
N GLU A 55 -2.74 -26.88 21.61
CA GLU A 55 -3.94 -27.70 21.48
C GLU A 55 -4.72 -27.31 20.23
N LEU A 56 -5.36 -28.28 19.58
CA LEU A 56 -6.24 -28.04 18.43
C LEU A 56 -7.70 -28.11 18.87
N TYR A 57 -8.49 -27.15 18.39
CA TYR A 57 -9.91 -27.06 18.62
C TYR A 57 -10.64 -26.88 17.29
N GLU A 58 -11.81 -27.50 17.17
CA GLU A 58 -12.70 -27.35 16.02
C GLU A 58 -13.97 -26.62 16.46
N ASP A 59 -14.43 -25.69 15.62
CA ASP A 59 -15.72 -25.01 15.79
C ASP A 59 -16.87 -25.81 15.17
N GLY A 60 -18.11 -25.32 15.28
CA GLY A 60 -19.30 -25.98 14.76
C GLY A 60 -19.35 -26.11 13.22
N ILE A 61 -18.48 -25.43 12.49
CA ILE A 61 -18.43 -25.45 11.02
C ILE A 61 -17.19 -26.16 10.46
N GLY A 62 -16.35 -26.76 11.33
CA GLY A 62 -15.18 -27.53 10.94
C GLY A 62 -13.89 -26.72 10.77
N THR A 63 -13.88 -25.45 11.18
CA THR A 63 -12.66 -24.65 11.20
C THR A 63 -11.78 -25.09 12.36
N VAL A 64 -10.55 -25.48 12.05
CA VAL A 64 -9.56 -25.88 13.05
C VAL A 64 -8.76 -24.66 13.49
N PHE A 65 -8.66 -24.47 14.80
CA PHE A 65 -7.84 -23.46 15.45
C PHE A 65 -6.79 -24.11 16.32
N GLN A 66 -5.57 -23.59 16.28
CA GLN A 66 -4.55 -23.89 17.28
C GLN A 66 -4.61 -22.85 18.40
N VAL A 67 -4.61 -23.34 19.63
CA VAL A 67 -4.49 -22.55 20.85
C VAL A 67 -3.13 -22.83 21.45
N ARG A 68 -2.33 -21.77 21.68
CA ARG A 68 -1.00 -21.91 22.29
C ARG A 68 -0.64 -20.71 23.15
N ALA A 69 0.33 -20.91 24.02
CA ALA A 69 1.00 -19.83 24.74
C ALA A 69 2.38 -19.59 24.13
N GLU A 70 2.73 -18.34 23.89
CA GLU A 70 4.09 -17.90 23.55
C GLU A 70 4.61 -16.97 24.63
N GLU A 71 5.90 -17.07 24.94
CA GLU A 71 6.54 -16.33 26.01
C GLU A 71 7.30 -15.11 25.47
N GLY A 72 6.94 -13.91 25.93
CA GLY A 72 7.68 -12.66 25.70
C GLY A 72 8.68 -12.37 26.82
N TYR A 73 9.21 -11.14 26.90
CA TYR A 73 10.07 -10.73 28.02
C TYR A 73 9.24 -10.57 29.31
N ASP A 74 8.32 -9.59 29.33
CA ASP A 74 7.44 -9.29 30.48
C ASP A 74 5.99 -9.78 30.32
N SER A 75 5.66 -10.37 29.18
CA SER A 75 4.29 -10.76 28.83
C SER A 75 4.20 -12.22 28.35
N VAL A 76 3.03 -12.82 28.52
CA VAL A 76 2.64 -14.10 27.88
C VAL A 76 1.55 -13.80 26.85
N PHE A 77 1.65 -14.45 25.69
CA PHE A 77 0.69 -14.31 24.60
C PHE A 77 -0.13 -15.59 24.50
N ILE A 78 -1.44 -15.50 24.65
CA ILE A 78 -2.37 -16.60 24.37
C ILE A 78 -2.90 -16.37 22.96
N ILE A 79 -2.55 -17.28 22.06
CA ILE A 79 -2.82 -17.15 20.63
C ILE A 79 -3.87 -18.19 20.24
N VAL A 80 -4.96 -17.74 19.63
CA VAL A 80 -5.97 -18.59 18.98
C VAL A 80 -5.92 -18.28 17.50
N SER A 81 -5.31 -19.17 16.72
CA SER A 81 -5.00 -18.95 15.30
C SER A 81 -5.68 -20.00 14.43
N PRO A 82 -6.38 -19.62 13.35
CA PRO A 82 -6.99 -20.57 12.43
C PRO A 82 -5.93 -21.31 11.61
N ARG A 83 -6.26 -22.51 11.16
CA ARG A 83 -5.43 -23.28 10.23
C ARG A 83 -5.36 -22.58 8.87
N GLY A 84 -4.16 -22.16 8.50
CA GLY A 84 -3.76 -21.83 7.14
C GLY A 84 -2.88 -22.92 6.53
N TYR A 85 -2.37 -22.67 5.33
CA TYR A 85 -1.46 -23.57 4.62
C TYR A 85 -0.30 -22.77 4.04
N GLN A 86 0.91 -23.34 4.14
CA GLN A 86 2.11 -22.79 3.52
C GLN A 86 2.74 -23.84 2.60
N ASN A 87 3.29 -23.38 1.48
CA ASN A 87 4.10 -24.20 0.60
C ASN A 87 5.53 -24.27 1.17
N VAL A 88 6.00 -25.47 1.49
CA VAL A 88 7.37 -25.71 1.96
C VAL A 88 8.10 -26.54 0.92
N THR A 89 9.23 -26.04 0.45
CA THR A 89 10.13 -26.75 -0.46
C THR A 89 11.04 -27.66 0.35
N PHE A 90 10.93 -28.96 0.14
CA PHE A 90 11.83 -29.97 0.67
C PHE A 90 12.89 -30.26 -0.40
N VAL A 91 14.14 -29.95 -0.08
CA VAL A 91 15.28 -30.32 -0.93
C VAL A 91 15.71 -31.74 -0.56
N ARG A 92 15.68 -32.65 -1.54
CA ARG A 92 16.15 -34.04 -1.42
C ARG A 92 17.23 -34.32 -2.47
N GLU A 93 17.94 -35.45 -2.33
CA GLU A 93 18.98 -35.86 -3.29
C GLU A 93 18.44 -36.06 -4.72
N ASP A 94 17.14 -36.33 -4.88
CA ASP A 94 16.44 -36.53 -6.15
C ASP A 94 15.71 -35.28 -6.69
N GLY A 95 15.80 -34.15 -6.00
CA GLY A 95 15.26 -32.86 -6.44
C GLY A 95 14.48 -32.08 -5.38
N GLU A 96 13.82 -31.01 -5.81
CA GLU A 96 12.97 -30.17 -4.96
C GLU A 96 11.51 -30.64 -5.01
N GLN A 97 10.91 -30.85 -3.84
CA GLN A 97 9.49 -31.16 -3.71
C GLN A 97 8.76 -30.08 -2.91
N VAL A 98 7.75 -29.45 -3.50
CA VAL A 98 6.89 -28.49 -2.79
C VAL A 98 5.70 -29.23 -2.15
N MET A 99 5.56 -29.12 -0.83
CA MET A 99 4.41 -29.68 -0.10
C MET A 99 3.65 -28.58 0.65
N GLN A 100 2.31 -28.69 0.67
CA GLN A 100 1.50 -27.85 1.56
C GLN A 100 1.48 -28.44 2.97
N VAL A 101 1.87 -27.63 3.95
CA VAL A 101 1.80 -27.96 5.37
C VAL A 101 0.86 -27.01 6.08
N ALA A 102 0.15 -27.52 7.09
CA ALA A 102 -0.71 -26.70 7.93
C ALA A 102 0.13 -25.69 8.73
N ALA A 103 -0.29 -24.43 8.73
CA ALA A 103 0.35 -23.33 9.45
C ALA A 103 -0.67 -22.60 10.33
N TYR A 104 -0.23 -22.13 11.50
CA TYR A 104 -1.08 -21.44 12.49
C TYR A 104 -0.45 -20.10 12.87
N GLU A 105 -0.33 -19.22 11.89
CA GLU A 105 0.37 -17.96 12.06
C GLU A 105 -0.37 -17.01 13.02
N ARG A 106 0.38 -16.39 13.93
CA ARG A 106 -0.15 -15.39 14.87
C ARG A 106 -0.87 -14.24 14.14
N GLY A 107 -0.36 -13.84 12.98
CA GLY A 107 -0.87 -12.72 12.18
C GLY A 107 -1.91 -13.09 11.11
N ALA A 108 -2.34 -14.36 11.02
CA ALA A 108 -3.31 -14.78 10.02
C ALA A 108 -4.69 -14.12 10.23
N PRO A 109 -5.48 -13.88 9.16
CA PRO A 109 -6.87 -13.45 9.29
C PRO A 109 -7.67 -14.42 10.16
N GLY A 110 -8.36 -13.88 11.17
CA GLY A 110 -9.10 -14.65 12.17
C GLY A 110 -8.30 -14.95 13.45
N SER A 111 -6.98 -14.69 13.45
CA SER A 111 -6.17 -14.84 14.65
C SER A 111 -6.54 -13.83 15.72
N TRP A 112 -6.63 -14.32 16.95
CA TRP A 112 -6.95 -13.56 18.15
C TRP A 112 -5.86 -13.79 19.19
N VAL A 113 -5.28 -12.72 19.72
CA VAL A 113 -4.14 -12.79 20.63
C VAL A 113 -4.40 -11.98 21.88
N LEU A 114 -4.44 -12.64 23.03
CA LEU A 114 -4.50 -12.01 24.35
C LEU A 114 -3.10 -11.90 24.94
N THR A 115 -2.67 -10.67 25.18
CA THR A 115 -1.42 -10.38 25.90
C THR A 115 -1.73 -10.19 27.38
N ARG A 116 -1.00 -10.90 28.25
CA ARG A 116 -1.09 -10.76 29.71
C ARG A 116 0.28 -10.49 30.29
N ASN A 117 0.31 -9.66 31.33
CA ASN A 117 1.51 -9.40 32.11
C ASN A 117 1.94 -10.67 32.85
N LYS A 118 3.22 -11.06 32.78
CA LYS A 118 3.70 -12.29 33.43
C LYS A 118 3.63 -12.22 34.95
N SER A 119 4.03 -11.09 35.53
CA SER A 119 4.15 -10.94 36.98
C SER A 119 2.79 -10.84 37.67
N THR A 120 1.82 -10.17 37.03
CA THR A 120 0.49 -9.93 37.64
C THR A 120 -0.61 -10.81 37.08
N GLY A 121 -0.40 -11.45 35.92
CA GLY A 121 -1.43 -12.21 35.20
C GLY A 121 -2.56 -11.37 34.62
N LYS A 122 -2.52 -10.03 34.76
CA LYS A 122 -3.57 -9.13 34.27
C LYS A 122 -3.52 -9.01 32.75
N PRO A 123 -4.68 -8.87 32.09
CA PRO A 123 -4.72 -8.61 30.65
C PRO A 123 -4.18 -7.22 30.33
N GLU A 124 -3.32 -7.15 29.32
CA GLU A 124 -2.71 -5.90 28.83
C GLU A 124 -3.38 -5.44 27.54
N ASN A 125 -3.64 -6.35 26.60
CA ASN A 125 -4.33 -6.05 25.35
C ASN A 125 -4.87 -7.31 24.66
N ILE A 126 -5.76 -7.12 23.70
CA ILE A 126 -6.15 -8.13 22.70
C ILE A 126 -5.83 -7.58 21.32
N GLN A 127 -5.15 -8.35 20.49
CA GLN A 127 -4.97 -8.07 19.06
C GLN A 127 -5.87 -8.99 18.25
N TRP A 128 -6.58 -8.42 17.29
CA TRP A 128 -7.41 -9.16 16.35
C TRP A 128 -6.93 -8.90 14.93
N TYR A 129 -6.41 -9.94 14.29
CA TYR A 129 -5.98 -9.92 12.91
C TYR A 129 -7.16 -10.31 12.03
N PHE A 130 -7.59 -9.39 11.17
CA PHE A 130 -8.75 -9.57 10.29
C PHE A 130 -8.37 -9.40 8.82
N ASN A 131 -7.17 -8.91 8.56
CA ASN A 131 -6.66 -8.62 7.23
C ASN A 131 -5.57 -9.64 6.84
N ARG A 132 -5.35 -9.81 5.54
CA ARG A 132 -4.28 -10.65 5.00
C ARG A 132 -2.90 -10.11 5.35
N ASP A 133 -2.79 -8.79 5.45
CA ASP A 133 -1.60 -8.13 5.95
C ASP A 133 -1.63 -8.12 7.49
N ALA A 134 -0.76 -8.91 8.13
CA ALA A 134 -0.65 -8.99 9.58
C ALA A 134 -0.32 -7.64 10.26
N SER A 135 0.19 -6.68 9.50
CA SER A 135 0.44 -5.31 9.96
C SER A 135 -0.83 -4.44 10.02
N VAL A 136 -1.98 -4.99 9.63
CA VAL A 136 -3.31 -4.34 9.69
C VAL A 136 -4.21 -5.13 10.65
N TYR A 137 -4.46 -4.54 11.81
CA TYR A 137 -5.18 -5.20 12.91
C TYR A 137 -5.88 -4.18 13.82
N VAL A 138 -6.85 -4.65 14.59
CA VAL A 138 -7.42 -3.88 15.70
C VAL A 138 -6.83 -4.38 17.01
N GLN A 139 -6.48 -3.44 17.88
CA GLN A 139 -5.98 -3.74 19.21
C GLN A 139 -6.89 -3.11 20.26
N PHE A 140 -7.22 -3.88 21.29
CA PHE A 140 -8.04 -3.45 22.41
C PHE A 140 -7.22 -3.40 23.69
N LYS A 141 -7.45 -2.40 24.53
CA LYS A 141 -6.76 -2.21 25.81
C LYS A 141 -7.76 -1.91 26.93
N PRO A 142 -7.61 -2.53 28.12
CA PRO A 142 -8.36 -2.15 29.30
C PRO A 142 -7.75 -0.90 29.94
N VAL A 143 -8.58 0.08 30.29
CA VAL A 143 -8.19 1.26 31.08
C VAL A 143 -9.25 1.51 32.14
N GLY A 144 -8.95 1.08 33.37
CA GLY A 144 -9.93 1.02 34.45
C GLY A 144 -11.07 0.07 34.08
N SER A 145 -12.31 0.55 34.13
CA SER A 145 -13.51 -0.21 33.71
C SER A 145 -13.83 -0.08 32.22
N LYS A 146 -13.11 0.77 31.48
CA LYS A 146 -13.37 1.06 30.07
C LYS A 146 -12.47 0.23 29.17
N THR A 147 -12.93 0.05 27.94
CA THR A 147 -12.17 -0.58 26.86
C THR A 147 -11.98 0.41 25.73
N TYR A 148 -10.75 0.52 25.27
CA TYR A 148 -10.37 1.35 24.15
C TYR A 148 -9.83 0.50 23.01
N ALA A 149 -10.07 0.94 21.78
CA ALA A 149 -9.59 0.33 20.54
C ALA A 149 -8.63 1.26 19.81
N ASP A 150 -7.60 0.65 19.24
CA ASP A 150 -6.68 1.23 18.28
C ASP A 150 -6.85 0.46 16.95
N LEU A 151 -7.01 1.16 15.82
CA LEU A 151 -6.92 0.54 14.49
C LEU A 151 -5.56 0.87 13.89
N ILE A 152 -4.75 -0.16 13.64
CA ILE A 152 -3.38 -0.05 13.15
C ILE A 152 -3.37 -0.45 11.67
N VAL A 153 -2.68 0.35 10.84
CA VAL A 153 -2.43 0.08 9.43
C VAL A 153 -0.94 0.26 9.18
N MET A 154 -0.22 -0.83 8.88
CA MET A 154 1.21 -0.78 8.52
C MET A 154 2.06 -0.01 9.56
N GLY A 155 1.76 -0.18 10.85
CA GLY A 155 2.47 0.51 11.96
C GLY A 155 1.93 1.91 12.32
N MET A 156 0.95 2.42 11.58
CA MET A 156 0.32 3.73 11.80
C MET A 156 -1.04 3.59 12.47
N TYR A 157 -1.39 4.53 13.35
CA TYR A 157 -2.73 4.59 13.94
C TYR A 157 -3.69 5.30 13.00
N ALA A 158 -4.59 4.54 12.36
CA ALA A 158 -5.74 5.10 11.65
C ALA A 158 -6.80 5.64 12.63
N ALA A 159 -6.89 5.03 13.80
CA ALA A 159 -7.60 5.55 14.95
C ALA A 159 -6.92 5.08 16.24
N ARG A 160 -6.90 5.94 17.25
CA ARG A 160 -6.22 5.67 18.53
C ARG A 160 -7.13 5.93 19.70
N SER A 161 -7.16 4.98 20.63
CA SER A 161 -7.82 5.06 21.94
C SER A 161 -9.28 5.48 21.84
N VAL A 162 -10.01 4.83 20.93
CA VAL A 162 -11.44 5.03 20.72
C VAL A 162 -12.24 4.15 21.67
N ALA A 163 -13.20 4.71 22.40
CA ALA A 163 -14.01 3.93 23.32
C ALA A 163 -14.89 2.90 22.58
N VAL A 164 -14.87 1.64 23.04
CA VAL A 164 -15.67 0.54 22.44
C VAL A 164 -17.07 0.47 23.03
N GLY A 165 -17.26 0.95 24.27
CA GLY A 165 -18.55 0.93 24.95
C GLY A 165 -18.92 -0.40 25.64
N VAL A 166 -17.97 -1.34 25.73
CA VAL A 166 -18.16 -2.61 26.48
C VAL A 166 -16.97 -2.89 27.41
N PRO A 167 -17.16 -3.66 28.50
CA PRO A 167 -16.06 -4.10 29.36
C PRO A 167 -15.08 -5.03 28.64
N PHE A 168 -13.81 -5.02 29.06
CA PHE A 168 -12.74 -5.72 28.33
C PHE A 168 -12.93 -7.24 28.29
N ASN A 169 -13.42 -7.83 29.38
CA ASN A 169 -13.71 -9.27 29.45
C ASN A 169 -14.79 -9.71 28.44
N ARG A 170 -15.65 -8.81 27.98
CA ARG A 170 -16.65 -9.12 26.95
C ARG A 170 -15.99 -9.52 25.63
N LEU A 171 -14.78 -9.03 25.37
CA LEU A 171 -14.00 -9.34 24.17
C LEU A 171 -13.52 -10.80 24.12
N TYR A 172 -13.45 -11.50 25.25
CA TYR A 172 -13.02 -12.91 25.28
C TYR A 172 -13.97 -13.81 24.49
N THR A 173 -15.25 -13.42 24.41
CA THR A 173 -16.31 -14.22 23.78
C THR A 173 -17.07 -13.46 22.69
N ALA A 174 -16.60 -12.25 22.33
CA ALA A 174 -17.18 -11.47 21.25
C ALA A 174 -16.80 -12.09 19.90
N SER A 175 -17.72 -12.03 18.94
CA SER A 175 -17.45 -12.31 17.52
C SER A 175 -16.83 -11.12 16.82
N PHE A 176 -16.17 -11.35 15.68
CA PHE A 176 -15.67 -10.25 14.86
C PHE A 176 -16.81 -9.35 14.37
N ALA A 177 -17.98 -9.94 14.12
CA ALA A 177 -19.19 -9.19 13.79
C ALA A 177 -19.64 -8.27 14.95
N ASP A 178 -19.55 -8.73 16.21
CA ASP A 178 -19.81 -7.89 17.38
C ASP A 178 -18.84 -6.72 17.46
N ILE A 179 -17.54 -6.99 17.24
CA ILE A 179 -16.48 -5.97 17.23
C ILE A 179 -16.77 -4.90 16.18
N LYS A 180 -17.00 -5.29 14.93
CA LYS A 180 -17.37 -4.36 13.85
C LYS A 180 -18.60 -3.55 14.23
N ARG A 181 -19.68 -4.19 14.71
CA ARG A 181 -20.92 -3.51 15.12
C ARG A 181 -20.69 -2.48 16.22
N TRP A 182 -19.91 -2.79 17.25
CA TRP A 182 -19.65 -1.87 18.37
C TRP A 182 -18.78 -0.68 17.96
N THR A 183 -17.95 -0.86 16.93
CA THR A 183 -16.95 0.13 16.52
C THR A 183 -17.21 0.74 15.15
N GLU A 184 -18.32 0.41 14.50
CA GLU A 184 -18.65 0.81 13.12
C GLU A 184 -18.56 2.32 12.91
N LYS A 185 -19.07 3.08 13.88
CA LYS A 185 -19.10 4.55 13.83
C LYS A 185 -17.84 5.23 14.36
N SER A 186 -16.96 4.48 15.00
CA SER A 186 -15.87 5.03 15.81
C SER A 186 -14.48 4.65 15.28
N LEU A 187 -14.34 3.50 14.62
CA LEU A 187 -13.16 3.12 13.87
C LEU A 187 -13.39 3.34 12.36
N PRO A 188 -12.38 3.84 11.61
CA PRO A 188 -12.52 4.11 10.19
C PRO A 188 -12.36 2.82 9.38
N TRP A 189 -13.32 1.91 9.48
CA TRP A 189 -13.32 0.61 8.78
C TRP A 189 -13.19 0.74 7.26
N GLY A 190 -13.66 1.85 6.67
CA GLY A 190 -13.48 2.15 5.25
C GLY A 190 -12.01 2.33 4.82
N ASN A 191 -11.05 2.41 5.74
CA ASN A 191 -9.62 2.46 5.41
C ASN A 191 -8.97 1.08 5.32
N VAL A 192 -9.69 0.02 5.67
CA VAL A 192 -9.17 -1.36 5.80
C VAL A 192 -10.11 -2.41 5.22
N SER A 193 -11.21 -1.99 4.58
CA SER A 193 -12.19 -2.88 3.95
C SER A 193 -11.78 -3.16 2.52
N VAL A 194 -10.94 -4.19 2.35
CA VAL A 194 -10.36 -4.57 1.05
C VAL A 194 -11.40 -5.21 0.15
N VAL A 195 -11.45 -4.76 -1.11
CA VAL A 195 -12.23 -5.37 -2.19
C VAL A 195 -11.25 -5.82 -3.28
N THR A 196 -11.23 -7.11 -3.60
CA THR A 196 -10.36 -7.68 -4.62
C THR A 196 -10.96 -7.51 -6.02
N GLY A 197 -10.15 -7.73 -7.07
CA GLY A 197 -10.60 -7.67 -8.46
C GLY A 197 -10.80 -6.28 -9.05
N GLN A 198 -10.44 -5.21 -8.32
CA GLN A 198 -10.60 -3.82 -8.78
C GLN A 198 -9.31 -3.20 -9.38
N TYR A 199 -8.27 -3.99 -9.61
CA TYR A 199 -6.92 -3.53 -9.97
C TYR A 199 -6.47 -3.94 -11.38
N ARG A 200 -7.38 -4.40 -12.23
CA ARG A 200 -7.05 -4.87 -13.58
C ARG A 200 -6.20 -3.87 -14.38
N ASP A 201 -6.70 -2.64 -14.55
CA ASP A 201 -6.01 -1.59 -15.32
C ASP A 201 -4.63 -1.25 -14.73
N VAL A 202 -4.53 -1.21 -13.39
CA VAL A 202 -3.27 -1.00 -12.68
C VAL A 202 -2.27 -2.11 -12.99
N LEU A 203 -2.69 -3.37 -12.89
CA LEU A 203 -1.86 -4.54 -13.18
C LEU A 203 -1.44 -4.61 -14.65
N THR A 204 -2.33 -4.25 -15.58
CA THR A 204 -2.02 -4.15 -17.01
C THR A 204 -0.96 -3.08 -17.28
N MET A 205 -1.10 -1.88 -16.70
CA MET A 205 -0.09 -0.83 -16.83
C MET A 205 1.26 -1.25 -16.25
N ILE A 206 1.27 -1.88 -15.07
CA ILE A 206 2.49 -2.43 -14.46
C ILE A 206 3.19 -3.38 -15.43
N GLN A 207 2.44 -4.30 -16.05
CA GLN A 207 3.00 -5.28 -16.97
C GLN A 207 3.60 -4.62 -18.22
N ILE A 208 2.90 -3.66 -18.82
CA ILE A 208 3.39 -2.90 -19.99
C ILE A 208 4.67 -2.15 -19.64
N ILE A 209 4.74 -1.50 -18.47
CA ILE A 209 5.96 -0.80 -18.01
C ILE A 209 7.11 -1.80 -17.87
N ARG A 210 6.90 -2.94 -17.21
CA ARG A 210 7.92 -3.99 -17.03
C ARG A 210 8.48 -4.50 -18.34
N GLU A 211 7.64 -4.70 -19.34
CA GLU A 211 8.04 -5.14 -20.68
C GLU A 211 8.90 -4.10 -21.42
N LYS A 212 8.68 -2.81 -21.15
CA LYS A 212 9.39 -1.69 -21.79
C LYS A 212 10.67 -1.26 -21.06
N ILE A 213 10.83 -1.57 -19.77
CA ILE A 213 12.02 -1.22 -18.98
C ILE A 213 13.34 -1.63 -19.66
N PRO A 214 13.49 -2.84 -20.23
CA PRO A 214 14.74 -3.25 -20.88
C PRO A 214 15.18 -2.36 -22.07
N SER A 215 14.25 -1.62 -22.68
CA SER A 215 14.52 -0.66 -23.76
C SER A 215 14.73 0.78 -23.29
N ILE A 216 14.79 1.03 -21.97
CA ILE A 216 14.97 2.36 -21.40
C ILE A 216 16.36 2.45 -20.75
N ASP A 217 17.16 3.39 -21.22
CA ASP A 217 18.42 3.81 -20.61
C ASP A 217 18.22 5.05 -19.76
N TYR A 218 18.77 5.01 -18.55
CA TYR A 218 18.79 6.18 -17.69
C TYR A 218 19.78 7.22 -18.24
N ALA A 219 19.32 8.45 -18.44
CA ALA A 219 20.14 9.59 -18.84
C ALA A 219 19.69 10.85 -18.09
N SER A 220 20.63 11.59 -17.51
CA SER A 220 20.31 12.84 -16.80
C SER A 220 19.72 13.89 -17.74
N ASP A 221 18.72 14.63 -17.29
CA ASP A 221 18.13 15.78 -18.00
C ASP A 221 17.43 15.46 -19.34
N LEU A 222 17.19 14.19 -19.67
CA LEU A 222 16.55 13.83 -20.94
C LEU A 222 15.07 13.44 -20.80
N CYS A 223 14.27 13.82 -21.80
CA CYS A 223 12.92 13.31 -22.04
C CYS A 223 12.57 13.44 -23.53
N TYR A 224 11.39 12.95 -23.92
CA TYR A 224 10.85 13.18 -25.26
C TYR A 224 9.77 14.27 -25.21
N ASN A 225 9.79 15.19 -26.17
CA ASN A 225 8.81 16.26 -26.27
C ASN A 225 7.44 15.75 -26.81
N GLU A 226 6.48 16.66 -27.01
CA GLU A 226 5.12 16.37 -27.47
C GLU A 226 5.05 15.68 -28.84
N ASP A 227 6.10 15.82 -29.66
CA ASP A 227 6.20 15.21 -30.99
C ASP A 227 7.09 13.95 -31.00
N GLY A 228 7.57 13.50 -29.84
CA GLY A 228 8.41 12.31 -29.73
C GLY A 228 9.88 12.52 -30.12
N LYS A 229 10.40 13.74 -30.02
CA LYS A 229 11.83 14.06 -30.21
C LYS A 229 12.57 14.15 -28.88
N LEU A 230 13.80 13.65 -28.84
CA LEU A 230 14.66 13.71 -27.67
C LEU A 230 15.03 15.16 -27.32
N TYR A 231 14.91 15.52 -26.05
CA TYR A 231 14.95 16.90 -25.57
C TYR A 231 15.67 16.98 -24.23
N SER A 232 16.44 18.05 -24.03
CA SER A 232 16.99 18.41 -22.71
C SER A 232 15.95 19.25 -21.96
N ILE A 233 15.56 18.80 -20.76
CA ILE A 233 14.51 19.44 -19.97
C ILE A 233 14.96 20.83 -19.53
N PHE A 234 16.14 20.95 -18.91
CA PHE A 234 16.65 22.20 -18.35
C PHE A 234 17.14 23.18 -19.42
N LYS A 235 17.68 22.70 -20.55
CA LYS A 235 18.08 23.59 -21.65
C LYS A 235 16.90 24.01 -22.53
N ASN A 236 15.76 23.32 -22.40
CA ASN A 236 14.56 23.51 -23.21
C ASN A 236 14.89 23.59 -24.72
N LYS A 237 15.71 22.64 -25.21
CA LYS A 237 16.06 22.49 -26.63
C LYS A 237 16.21 21.01 -27.02
N PRO A 238 16.10 20.66 -28.31
CA PRO A 238 16.43 19.31 -28.79
C PRO A 238 17.81 18.88 -28.30
N PHE A 239 17.93 17.61 -27.89
CA PHE A 239 19.20 17.09 -27.42
C PHE A 239 20.14 16.83 -28.59
N THR A 240 21.35 17.35 -28.49
CA THR A 240 22.43 17.17 -29.47
C THR A 240 23.68 16.68 -28.76
N LEU A 241 24.44 15.82 -29.44
CA LEU A 241 25.81 15.46 -29.08
C LEU A 241 26.76 16.45 -29.72
N THR A 242 27.92 16.64 -29.10
CA THR A 242 28.99 17.48 -29.65
C THR A 242 30.12 16.59 -30.13
N ASN A 243 30.54 16.74 -31.39
CA ASN A 243 31.71 16.06 -31.92
C ASN A 243 32.97 16.63 -31.24
N GLU A 244 33.79 15.76 -30.64
CA GLU A 244 34.98 16.15 -29.89
C GLU A 244 36.08 16.76 -30.75
N GLU A 245 36.12 16.44 -32.06
CA GLU A 245 37.18 16.89 -32.96
C GLU A 245 36.95 18.30 -33.52
N ASP A 246 35.70 18.65 -33.82
CA ASP A 246 35.34 19.91 -34.51
C ASP A 246 34.29 20.76 -33.77
N GLY A 247 33.75 20.28 -32.64
CA GLY A 247 32.76 20.98 -31.83
C GLY A 247 31.37 21.06 -32.45
N THR A 248 31.09 20.35 -33.54
CA THR A 248 29.79 20.39 -34.21
C THR A 248 28.71 19.68 -33.40
N GLU A 249 27.52 20.29 -33.28
CA GLU A 249 26.35 19.66 -32.65
C GLU A 249 25.61 18.78 -33.67
N TYR A 250 25.30 17.53 -33.32
CA TYR A 250 24.54 16.60 -34.14
C TYR A 250 23.50 15.84 -33.32
N GLU A 251 22.42 15.38 -33.95
CA GLU A 251 21.42 14.55 -33.27
C GLU A 251 21.97 13.13 -33.07
N PRO A 252 21.76 12.50 -31.89
CA PRO A 252 22.19 11.12 -31.68
C PRO A 252 21.48 10.17 -32.64
N GLU A 253 22.18 9.13 -33.08
CA GLU A 253 21.58 8.07 -33.90
C GLU A 253 20.49 7.33 -33.11
N ASP A 254 19.38 7.01 -33.79
CA ASP A 254 18.32 6.20 -33.20
C ASP A 254 18.79 4.74 -33.08
N ASN A 255 19.09 4.33 -31.86
CA ASN A 255 19.50 2.96 -31.52
C ASN A 255 18.30 2.07 -31.12
N GLY A 256 17.07 2.55 -31.29
CA GLY A 256 15.84 1.85 -30.91
C GLY A 256 15.60 1.77 -29.40
N ARG A 257 16.35 2.54 -28.59
CA ARG A 257 16.22 2.61 -27.13
C ARG A 257 15.84 4.01 -26.70
N LEU A 258 15.12 4.12 -25.58
CA LEU A 258 14.73 5.39 -25.00
C LEU A 258 15.77 5.88 -24.01
N SER A 259 16.18 7.14 -24.11
CA SER A 259 17.07 7.77 -23.11
C SER A 259 16.28 8.74 -22.25
N LEU A 260 16.07 8.41 -20.98
CA LEU A 260 15.17 9.13 -20.08
C LEU A 260 15.81 9.41 -18.72
N SER A 261 15.60 10.62 -18.21
CA SER A 261 15.83 10.95 -16.80
C SER A 261 14.72 10.39 -15.92
N GLY A 262 14.85 10.53 -14.59
CA GLY A 262 13.74 10.21 -13.68
C GLY A 262 12.45 10.96 -14.04
N ALA A 263 12.54 12.28 -14.24
CA ALA A 263 11.43 13.11 -14.66
C ALA A 263 10.92 12.75 -16.07
N GLY A 264 11.84 12.46 -17.00
CA GLY A 264 11.50 11.99 -18.34
C GLY A 264 10.77 10.65 -18.34
N PHE A 265 11.12 9.74 -17.42
CA PHE A 265 10.46 8.45 -17.26
C PHE A 265 9.01 8.61 -16.75
N ILE A 266 8.78 9.51 -15.78
CA ILE A 266 7.41 9.82 -15.35
C ILE A 266 6.61 10.47 -16.47
N LYS A 267 7.22 11.39 -17.24
CA LYS A 267 6.59 11.98 -18.42
C LYS A 267 6.20 10.90 -19.44
N TRP A 268 7.09 9.96 -19.74
CA TRP A 268 6.84 8.85 -20.66
C TRP A 268 5.63 7.98 -20.22
N ILE A 269 5.49 7.71 -18.92
CA ILE A 269 4.30 7.01 -18.39
C ILE A 269 3.03 7.84 -18.60
N ILE A 270 3.07 9.14 -18.33
CA ILE A 270 1.90 10.01 -18.47
C ILE A 270 1.55 10.25 -19.94
N ASP A 271 2.54 10.38 -20.82
CA ASP A 271 2.36 10.49 -22.25
C ASP A 271 1.76 9.21 -22.85
N GLY A 272 2.10 8.03 -22.30
CA GLY A 272 1.44 6.78 -22.65
C GLY A 272 -0.07 6.77 -22.36
N ILE A 273 -0.58 7.69 -21.54
CA ILE A 273 -2.02 7.92 -21.30
C ILE A 273 -2.55 9.08 -22.15
N VAL A 274 -1.78 10.17 -22.26
CA VAL A 274 -2.20 11.43 -22.89
C VAL A 274 -2.18 11.33 -24.42
N GLU A 275 -1.13 10.78 -24.99
CA GLU A 275 -0.91 10.74 -26.44
C GLU A 275 -1.95 9.88 -27.19
N PRO A 276 -2.35 8.69 -26.71
CA PRO A 276 -3.38 7.90 -27.37
C PRO A 276 -4.72 8.61 -27.54
N VAL A 277 -5.01 9.60 -26.68
CA VAL A 277 -6.27 10.34 -26.69
C VAL A 277 -6.13 11.69 -27.43
N SER A 278 -5.00 12.38 -27.24
CA SER A 278 -4.80 13.73 -27.78
C SER A 278 -4.00 13.78 -29.09
N GLY A 279 -3.36 12.69 -29.49
CA GLY A 279 -2.50 12.58 -30.67
C GLY A 279 -1.09 13.13 -30.50
N LYS A 280 -0.78 13.75 -29.35
CA LYS A 280 0.54 14.29 -29.00
C LYS A 280 0.87 14.05 -27.53
N GLY A 281 2.16 14.03 -27.18
CA GLY A 281 2.59 14.00 -25.79
C GLY A 281 2.37 15.32 -25.05
N THR A 282 2.70 15.35 -23.76
CA THR A 282 2.71 16.58 -22.96
C THR A 282 3.83 17.55 -23.41
N VAL A 283 3.54 18.85 -23.38
CA VAL A 283 4.47 19.91 -23.78
C VAL A 283 5.41 20.23 -22.62
N ILE A 284 6.72 20.12 -22.82
CA ILE A 284 7.73 20.29 -21.74
C ILE A 284 7.63 21.66 -21.08
N GLY A 285 7.46 22.72 -21.87
CA GLY A 285 7.30 24.08 -21.37
C GLY A 285 6.10 24.27 -20.43
N GLU A 286 5.02 23.50 -20.60
CA GLU A 286 3.88 23.48 -19.68
C GLU A 286 4.22 22.73 -18.37
N MET A 287 5.04 21.67 -18.45
CA MET A 287 5.35 20.82 -17.31
C MET A 287 6.32 21.47 -16.32
N VAL A 288 7.18 22.37 -16.79
CA VAL A 288 8.12 23.14 -15.94
C VAL A 288 7.52 24.39 -15.31
N GLN A 289 6.23 24.69 -15.55
CA GLN A 289 5.60 25.88 -14.98
C GLN A 289 5.54 25.78 -13.45
N PRO A 290 5.98 26.81 -12.71
CA PRO A 290 5.95 26.79 -11.25
C PRO A 290 4.55 26.58 -10.68
N THR A 291 4.46 25.81 -9.61
CA THR A 291 3.22 25.50 -8.87
C THR A 291 3.27 25.97 -7.42
N VAL A 292 4.37 26.61 -7.02
CA VAL A 292 4.60 27.12 -5.66
C VAL A 292 5.07 28.56 -5.75
N ASP A 293 4.38 29.45 -5.03
CA ASP A 293 4.79 30.84 -4.87
C ASP A 293 5.60 31.01 -3.59
N PHE A 294 6.87 31.40 -3.74
CA PHE A 294 7.71 31.78 -2.60
C PHE A 294 7.68 33.29 -2.38
N SER A 295 7.64 33.70 -1.10
CA SER A 295 7.96 35.08 -0.74
C SER A 295 9.38 35.41 -1.17
N SER A 296 9.55 36.46 -1.97
CA SER A 296 10.85 36.88 -2.52
C SER A 296 11.92 37.21 -1.48
N THR A 297 11.51 37.51 -0.24
CA THR A 297 12.41 37.83 0.89
C THR A 297 12.68 36.64 1.83
N GLY A 298 11.96 35.52 1.66
CA GLY A 298 12.18 34.30 2.44
C GLY A 298 13.36 33.48 1.93
N LYS A 299 13.98 32.64 2.79
CA LYS A 299 15.13 31.79 2.41
C LYS A 299 14.89 31.03 1.10
N ASN A 300 13.74 30.35 0.98
CA ASN A 300 13.40 29.59 -0.23
C ASN A 300 13.16 30.48 -1.45
N GLY A 301 12.62 31.69 -1.28
CA GLY A 301 12.41 32.63 -2.38
C GLY A 301 13.73 33.15 -2.94
N VAL A 302 14.70 33.45 -2.08
CA VAL A 302 16.06 33.85 -2.52
C VAL A 302 16.75 32.69 -3.25
N ILE A 303 16.71 31.48 -2.70
CA ILE A 303 17.33 30.31 -3.34
C ILE A 303 16.66 30.00 -4.68
N SER A 304 15.32 30.09 -4.76
CA SER A 304 14.57 29.79 -5.99
C SER A 304 14.89 30.72 -7.17
N GLN A 305 15.53 31.88 -6.91
CA GLN A 305 16.00 32.78 -7.97
C GLN A 305 17.28 32.27 -8.65
N GLU A 306 18.08 31.45 -7.97
CA GLU A 306 19.35 30.92 -8.47
C GLU A 306 19.24 29.47 -8.95
N ALA A 307 18.34 28.67 -8.36
CA ALA A 307 18.17 27.25 -8.68
C ALA A 307 16.72 26.79 -8.52
N SER A 308 16.29 25.84 -9.34
CA SER A 308 14.95 25.24 -9.19
C SER A 308 14.93 24.28 -7.99
N ILE A 309 14.27 24.70 -6.91
CA ILE A 309 14.11 23.91 -5.68
C ILE A 309 12.81 23.09 -5.66
N THR A 310 11.89 23.35 -6.59
CA THR A 310 10.57 22.69 -6.71
C THR A 310 10.39 21.88 -7.98
N PHE A 311 11.42 21.75 -8.83
CA PHE A 311 11.31 21.13 -10.15
C PHE A 311 10.47 19.84 -10.18
N ALA A 312 10.81 18.84 -9.36
CA ALA A 312 10.08 17.57 -9.40
C ALA A 312 8.61 17.73 -8.95
N LEU A 313 8.30 18.65 -8.02
CA LEU A 313 6.94 18.93 -7.57
C LEU A 313 6.11 19.57 -8.68
N ASP A 314 6.65 20.62 -9.30
CA ASP A 314 6.00 21.33 -10.41
C ASP A 314 5.72 20.37 -11.57
N TRP A 315 6.72 19.55 -11.90
CA TRP A 315 6.64 18.53 -12.94
C TRP A 315 5.51 17.53 -12.72
N VAL A 316 5.43 16.90 -11.54
CA VAL A 316 4.39 15.87 -11.28
C VAL A 316 2.99 16.48 -11.19
N ARG A 317 2.84 17.68 -10.63
CA ARG A 317 1.55 18.39 -10.55
C ARG A 317 1.00 18.70 -11.94
N ASN A 318 1.83 19.27 -12.80
CA ASN A 318 1.44 19.62 -14.16
C ASN A 318 1.13 18.37 -15.01
N LEU A 319 1.92 17.30 -14.86
CA LEU A 319 1.65 16.03 -15.53
C LEU A 319 0.32 15.41 -15.09
N ALA A 320 0.03 15.37 -13.79
CA ALA A 320 -1.23 14.84 -13.28
C ALA A 320 -2.42 15.68 -13.75
N ALA A 321 -2.30 17.01 -13.72
CA ALA A 321 -3.30 17.94 -14.25
C ALA A 321 -3.58 17.70 -15.75
N LYS A 322 -2.54 17.43 -16.54
CA LYS A 322 -2.70 17.11 -17.97
C LYS A 322 -3.41 15.78 -18.18
N ALA A 323 -3.06 14.75 -17.41
CA ALA A 323 -3.70 13.44 -17.48
C ALA A 323 -5.20 13.52 -17.18
N VAL A 324 -5.62 14.26 -16.14
CA VAL A 324 -7.05 14.48 -15.86
C VAL A 324 -7.71 15.33 -16.94
N SER A 325 -7.01 16.31 -17.50
CA SER A 325 -7.56 17.18 -18.54
C SER A 325 -7.99 16.41 -19.77
N VAL A 326 -7.09 15.57 -20.27
CA VAL A 326 -7.33 14.75 -21.47
C VAL A 326 -8.42 13.72 -21.23
N ARG A 327 -8.40 13.05 -20.08
CA ARG A 327 -9.43 12.06 -19.70
C ARG A 327 -10.84 12.66 -19.64
N THR A 328 -10.96 13.89 -19.17
CA THR A 328 -12.27 14.54 -18.95
C THR A 328 -12.73 15.42 -20.11
N GLY A 329 -11.85 15.69 -21.09
CA GLY A 329 -12.08 16.65 -22.17
C GLY A 329 -12.20 18.10 -21.69
N ARG A 330 -11.69 18.43 -20.49
CA ARG A 330 -11.71 19.78 -19.90
C ARG A 330 -10.30 20.19 -19.52
N THR A 331 -9.98 21.47 -19.61
CA THR A 331 -8.67 21.96 -19.16
C THR A 331 -8.64 22.14 -17.65
N PHE A 332 -7.76 21.41 -16.98
CA PHE A 332 -7.47 21.53 -15.56
C PHE A 332 -6.02 21.96 -15.35
N THR A 333 -5.80 22.78 -14.31
CA THR A 333 -4.50 23.08 -13.72
C THR A 333 -4.32 22.26 -12.45
N PHE A 334 -3.14 22.28 -11.84
CA PHE A 334 -2.92 21.56 -10.58
C PHE A 334 -3.88 22.05 -9.47
N GLU A 335 -4.14 23.37 -9.40
CA GLU A 335 -4.99 23.99 -8.38
C GLU A 335 -6.45 23.52 -8.42
N ASN A 336 -6.98 23.26 -9.62
CA ASN A 336 -8.41 22.93 -9.81
C ASN A 336 -8.66 21.49 -10.27
N GLY A 337 -7.60 20.74 -10.60
CA GLY A 337 -7.69 19.35 -11.03
C GLY A 337 -8.01 18.37 -9.90
N GLY A 338 -7.82 18.79 -8.64
CA GLY A 338 -8.02 17.93 -7.49
C GLY A 338 -7.13 16.69 -7.57
N VAL A 339 -5.85 16.88 -7.92
CA VAL A 339 -4.87 15.80 -8.12
C VAL A 339 -3.96 15.59 -6.90
N ASP A 340 -3.75 16.62 -6.08
CA ASP A 340 -2.93 16.51 -4.86
C ASP A 340 -3.52 15.50 -3.86
N VAL A 341 -2.71 14.53 -3.44
CA VAL A 341 -3.03 13.65 -2.32
C VAL A 341 -2.74 14.37 -1.01
N ASN A 342 -3.80 14.81 -0.34
CA ASN A 342 -3.73 15.59 0.90
C ASN A 342 -4.63 15.04 2.03
N ILE A 343 -5.06 13.77 1.90
CA ILE A 343 -5.90 13.12 2.89
C ILE A 343 -5.19 12.98 4.24
N LYS A 344 -5.94 13.16 5.33
CA LYS A 344 -5.44 13.03 6.71
C LYS A 344 -6.03 11.78 7.34
N VAL A 345 -5.30 10.67 7.24
CA VAL A 345 -5.80 9.34 7.60
C VAL A 345 -5.16 8.75 8.87
N PHE A 346 -4.06 9.33 9.36
CA PHE A 346 -3.34 8.82 10.52
C PHE A 346 -3.22 9.89 11.61
N SER A 347 -3.45 9.49 12.86
CA SER A 347 -3.35 10.37 14.02
C SER A 347 -1.96 10.34 14.68
N SER A 348 -1.25 9.22 14.56
CA SER A 348 0.03 8.96 15.23
C SER A 348 0.73 7.72 14.63
N ASP A 349 1.99 7.52 14.93
CA ASP A 349 2.82 6.37 14.53
C ASP A 349 3.34 5.57 15.73
N VAL A 350 3.83 4.35 15.49
CA VAL A 350 4.50 3.51 16.49
C VAL A 350 5.97 3.34 16.13
N VAL A 351 6.87 3.90 16.94
CA VAL A 351 8.32 3.74 16.80
C VAL A 351 8.86 3.05 18.04
N ASN A 352 9.46 1.87 17.87
CA ASN A 352 10.03 1.06 18.96
C ASN A 352 9.04 0.84 20.14
N GLY A 353 7.77 0.61 19.81
CA GLY A 353 6.70 0.40 20.80
C GLY A 353 6.21 1.68 21.50
N LYS A 354 6.79 2.84 21.20
CA LYS A 354 6.34 4.14 21.71
C LYS A 354 5.47 4.85 20.68
N VAL A 355 4.45 5.56 21.16
CA VAL A 355 3.59 6.36 20.29
C VAL A 355 4.20 7.73 20.12
N THR A 356 4.37 8.14 18.87
CA THR A 356 4.83 9.48 18.49
C THR A 356 3.72 10.21 17.75
N ASN A 357 3.73 11.55 17.85
CA ASN A 357 2.79 12.36 17.07
C ASN A 357 3.25 12.33 15.62
N ASN A 358 2.31 12.09 14.71
CA ASN A 358 2.59 12.09 13.29
C ASN A 358 2.15 13.42 12.69
N THR A 359 3.04 14.04 11.91
CA THR A 359 2.63 15.15 11.06
C THR A 359 1.83 14.56 9.88
N SER A 360 0.58 14.99 9.75
CA SER A 360 -0.21 14.69 8.54
C SER A 360 0.40 15.41 7.32
N TYR A 361 -0.32 15.43 6.19
CA TYR A 361 0.08 16.18 5.01
C TYR A 361 0.44 17.64 5.33
N ILE A 362 1.62 18.08 4.85
CA ILE A 362 2.10 19.45 4.89
C ILE A 362 1.98 20.04 3.47
N PRO A 363 1.26 21.16 3.27
CA PRO A 363 1.17 21.81 1.96
C PRO A 363 2.55 22.07 1.33
N ASP A 364 2.66 21.80 0.03
CA ASP A 364 3.88 21.99 -0.79
C ASP A 364 5.14 21.29 -0.23
N THR A 365 4.93 20.30 0.63
CA THR A 365 5.99 19.49 1.25
C THR A 365 5.64 18.00 1.19
N GLY A 366 4.37 17.65 1.40
CA GLY A 366 3.88 16.28 1.33
C GLY A 366 3.84 15.56 2.68
N TYR A 367 4.02 14.25 2.66
CA TYR A 367 4.01 13.37 3.83
C TYR A 367 5.43 13.00 4.25
N GLU A 368 5.65 12.78 5.54
CA GLU A 368 6.88 12.13 6.03
C GLU A 368 7.03 10.74 5.38
N PHE A 369 8.21 10.42 4.86
CA PHE A 369 8.44 9.21 4.06
C PHE A 369 8.06 7.90 4.77
N LYS A 370 8.27 7.84 6.09
CA LYS A 370 7.90 6.68 6.93
C LYS A 370 6.41 6.32 6.87
N ASN A 371 5.55 7.27 6.49
CA ASN A 371 4.10 7.07 6.41
C ASN A 371 3.66 6.47 5.07
N LEU A 372 4.55 6.42 4.06
CA LEU A 372 4.19 6.17 2.68
C LEU A 372 3.52 4.80 2.47
N LYS A 373 4.04 3.73 3.07
CA LYS A 373 3.46 2.38 2.91
C LYS A 373 2.03 2.29 3.47
N ALA A 374 1.80 2.88 4.64
CA ALA A 374 0.47 2.95 5.23
C ALA A 374 -0.48 3.81 4.39
N LEU A 375 0.00 4.94 3.88
CA LEU A 375 -0.78 5.83 3.02
C LEU A 375 -1.19 5.12 1.73
N LEU A 376 -0.26 4.47 1.02
CA LEU A 376 -0.53 3.73 -0.21
C LEU A 376 -1.51 2.57 0.01
N TYR A 377 -1.46 1.90 1.17
CA TYR A 377 -2.46 0.91 1.55
C TYR A 377 -3.87 1.52 1.61
N VAL A 378 -4.03 2.62 2.35
CA VAL A 378 -5.35 3.27 2.49
C VAL A 378 -5.84 3.83 1.16
N LEU A 379 -4.93 4.35 0.34
CA LEU A 379 -5.20 4.82 -1.01
C LEU A 379 -5.68 3.70 -1.93
N ALA A 380 -5.07 2.50 -1.89
CA ALA A 380 -5.60 1.35 -2.62
C ALA A 380 -7.03 1.01 -2.17
N VAL A 381 -7.29 0.96 -0.86
CA VAL A 381 -8.64 0.66 -0.35
C VAL A 381 -9.68 1.68 -0.82
N ARG A 382 -9.37 2.97 -0.77
CA ARG A 382 -10.34 4.06 -1.05
C ARG A 382 -10.47 4.40 -2.53
N GLU A 383 -9.38 4.28 -3.27
CA GLU A 383 -9.24 4.78 -4.63
C GLU A 383 -8.70 3.65 -5.53
N PRO A 384 -9.46 2.54 -5.71
CA PRO A 384 -9.05 1.47 -6.59
C PRO A 384 -8.94 1.98 -8.04
N ALA A 385 -8.02 1.38 -8.81
CA ALA A 385 -7.66 1.81 -10.15
C ALA A 385 -7.12 3.26 -10.25
N TRP A 386 -6.41 3.71 -9.21
CA TRP A 386 -5.57 4.90 -9.26
C TRP A 386 -4.11 4.51 -8.97
N PHE A 387 -3.19 5.23 -9.56
CA PHE A 387 -1.77 5.16 -9.27
C PHE A 387 -1.27 6.58 -8.95
N TYR A 388 -0.07 6.67 -8.40
CA TYR A 388 0.41 7.92 -7.80
C TYR A 388 1.79 8.25 -8.35
N ILE A 389 1.92 9.41 -9.00
CA ILE A 389 3.24 9.96 -9.34
C ILE A 389 3.69 10.86 -8.21
N ALA A 390 5.00 10.96 -8.00
CA ALA A 390 5.54 11.51 -6.78
C ALA A 390 6.77 12.37 -6.98
N ALA A 391 6.92 13.35 -6.10
CA ALA A 391 8.10 14.17 -5.97
C ALA A 391 8.68 14.03 -4.56
N VAL A 392 9.98 13.76 -4.47
CA VAL A 392 10.68 13.55 -3.20
C VAL A 392 11.42 14.82 -2.80
N LYS A 393 11.12 15.33 -1.61
CA LYS A 393 11.80 16.46 -0.98
C LYS A 393 12.86 15.97 0.00
N GLN A 394 14.10 16.33 -0.27
CA GLN A 394 15.27 15.90 0.49
C GLN A 394 16.33 16.99 0.57
N HIS A 395 17.36 16.77 1.38
CA HIS A 395 18.53 17.65 1.40
C HIS A 395 19.18 17.70 0.01
N SER A 396 19.54 18.88 -0.45
CA SER A 396 20.27 19.06 -1.70
C SER A 396 21.65 18.40 -1.59
N SER A 397 22.01 17.65 -2.63
CA SER A 397 23.35 17.06 -2.77
C SER A 397 24.43 18.09 -3.04
N VAL A 398 24.05 19.30 -3.46
CA VAL A 398 24.97 20.41 -3.75
C VAL A 398 25.10 21.34 -2.54
N LYS A 399 23.99 21.65 -1.87
CA LYS A 399 23.94 22.54 -0.70
C LYS A 399 23.16 21.88 0.44
N TYR A 400 23.87 21.28 1.39
CA TYR A 400 23.27 20.43 2.42
C TYR A 400 22.24 21.12 3.32
N ASP A 401 22.30 22.45 3.47
CA ASP A 401 21.36 23.23 4.29
C ASP A 401 20.08 23.66 3.54
N GLU A 402 19.88 23.15 2.33
CA GLU A 402 18.72 23.41 1.47
C GLU A 402 17.92 22.12 1.23
N PHE A 403 16.60 22.23 1.21
CA PHE A 403 15.70 21.14 0.82
C PHE A 403 15.20 21.39 -0.60
N VAL A 404 15.27 20.35 -1.43
CA VAL A 404 14.87 20.40 -2.85
C VAL A 404 14.00 19.20 -3.22
N PHE A 405 13.09 19.43 -4.17
CA PHE A 405 12.36 18.38 -4.86
C PHE A 405 13.20 17.85 -6.03
N GLY A 406 14.04 16.86 -5.76
CA GLY A 406 15.08 16.39 -6.70
C GLY A 406 14.72 15.12 -7.48
N ASP A 407 13.95 14.21 -6.87
CA ASP A 407 13.65 12.91 -7.44
C ASP A 407 12.16 12.71 -7.68
N THR A 408 11.84 11.89 -8.68
CA THR A 408 10.47 11.48 -9.00
C THR A 408 10.30 9.97 -8.98
N ALA A 409 9.12 9.50 -8.60
CA ALA A 409 8.75 8.09 -8.63
C ALA A 409 7.29 7.90 -9.02
N VAL A 410 6.90 6.66 -9.30
CA VAL A 410 5.50 6.26 -9.48
C VAL A 410 5.18 5.01 -8.67
N PHE A 411 4.01 5.02 -8.06
CA PHE A 411 3.48 3.95 -7.21
C PHE A 411 2.19 3.42 -7.79
N PHE A 412 2.13 2.11 -7.98
CA PHE A 412 0.93 1.39 -8.37
C PHE A 412 0.51 0.47 -7.22
N PRO A 413 -0.25 0.97 -6.24
CA PRO A 413 -0.72 0.16 -5.13
C PRO A 413 -1.91 -0.70 -5.56
N TYR A 414 -1.95 -1.95 -5.11
CA TYR A 414 -2.99 -2.92 -5.45
C TYR A 414 -3.20 -3.94 -4.32
N PHE A 415 -4.33 -4.64 -4.36
CA PHE A 415 -4.51 -5.90 -3.65
C PHE A 415 -4.54 -7.04 -4.65
N ASP A 416 -3.81 -8.10 -4.36
CA ASP A 416 -3.87 -9.33 -5.15
C ASP A 416 -5.20 -10.08 -4.96
N ASP A 417 -5.40 -11.18 -5.69
CA ASP A 417 -6.62 -11.97 -5.62
C ASP A 417 -6.86 -12.60 -4.23
N SER A 418 -5.80 -12.72 -3.42
CA SER A 418 -5.91 -13.19 -2.03
C SER A 418 -6.34 -12.10 -1.06
N GLY A 419 -6.27 -10.83 -1.48
CA GLY A 419 -6.52 -9.64 -0.67
C GLY A 419 -5.29 -9.12 0.06
N LYS A 420 -4.08 -9.52 -0.35
CA LYS A 420 -2.81 -9.03 0.21
C LYS A 420 -2.35 -7.78 -0.53
N PHE A 421 -1.88 -6.78 0.23
CA PHE A 421 -1.40 -5.53 -0.33
C PHE A 421 -0.07 -5.70 -1.06
N GLY A 422 0.01 -5.12 -2.26
CA GLY A 422 1.22 -4.97 -3.05
C GLY A 422 1.34 -3.54 -3.58
N CYS A 423 2.55 -3.14 -3.93
CA CYS A 423 2.79 -1.89 -4.64
C CYS A 423 3.97 -2.06 -5.58
N ALA A 424 3.75 -1.88 -6.88
CA ALA A 424 4.88 -1.75 -7.81
C ALA A 424 5.41 -0.31 -7.73
N VAL A 425 6.73 -0.17 -7.62
CA VAL A 425 7.41 1.12 -7.51
C VAL A 425 8.38 1.24 -8.66
N PHE A 426 8.26 2.31 -9.44
CA PHE A 426 9.20 2.60 -10.52
C PHE A 426 9.83 3.98 -10.34
N MET A 427 11.13 4.06 -10.58
CA MET A 427 11.89 5.31 -10.60
C MET A 427 13.07 5.15 -11.55
N ASN A 428 13.49 6.22 -12.23
CA ASN A 428 14.70 6.23 -13.07
C ASN A 428 14.76 5.06 -14.08
N GLY A 429 13.63 4.71 -14.71
CA GLY A 429 13.58 3.64 -15.71
C GLY A 429 13.71 2.22 -15.17
N LYS A 430 13.56 2.00 -13.86
CA LYS A 430 13.65 0.67 -13.24
C LYS A 430 12.53 0.43 -12.23
N GLU A 431 12.23 -0.84 -11.99
CA GLU A 431 11.41 -1.28 -10.85
C GLU A 431 12.30 -1.44 -9.61
N ILE A 432 11.79 -1.02 -8.45
CA ILE A 432 12.44 -1.17 -7.15
C ILE A 432 11.42 -1.70 -6.15
N THR A 433 11.89 -2.43 -5.13
CA THR A 433 10.98 -2.89 -4.06
C THR A 433 10.56 -1.71 -3.19
N MET A 434 9.40 -1.84 -2.53
CA MET A 434 8.94 -0.82 -1.59
C MET A 434 9.93 -0.64 -0.43
N GLU A 435 10.51 -1.74 0.05
CA GLU A 435 11.47 -1.76 1.16
C GLU A 435 12.80 -1.07 0.79
N ASP A 436 13.33 -1.34 -0.40
CA ASP A 436 14.55 -0.67 -0.89
C ASP A 436 14.28 0.83 -1.10
N TYR A 437 13.13 1.17 -1.67
CA TYR A 437 12.74 2.57 -1.88
C TYR A 437 12.59 3.34 -0.55
N LEU A 438 11.97 2.74 0.47
CA LEU A 438 11.89 3.32 1.82
C LEU A 438 13.28 3.52 2.46
N SER A 439 14.23 2.65 2.15
CA SER A 439 15.59 2.73 2.70
C SER A 439 16.44 3.83 2.06
N LEU A 440 16.17 4.20 0.80
CA LEU A 440 16.88 5.27 0.08
C LEU A 440 16.61 6.67 0.65
N TYR A 441 15.39 6.92 1.12
CA TYR A 441 14.88 8.27 1.41
C TYR A 441 14.57 8.47 2.91
N ASN A 442 15.46 7.99 3.77
CA ASN A 442 15.29 8.17 5.21
C ASN A 442 15.28 9.68 5.56
N ASN A 443 14.32 10.10 6.40
CA ASN A 443 14.08 11.51 6.76
C ASN A 443 13.68 12.45 5.60
N ALA A 444 13.21 11.92 4.47
CA ALA A 444 12.65 12.73 3.39
C ALA A 444 11.15 13.01 3.57
N TYR A 445 10.61 13.88 2.70
CA TYR A 445 9.17 14.04 2.50
C TYR A 445 8.81 13.66 1.07
N ILE A 446 7.56 13.25 0.87
CA ILE A 446 7.05 12.85 -0.44
C ILE A 446 5.69 13.48 -0.74
N HIS A 447 5.61 14.14 -1.88
CA HIS A 447 4.36 14.63 -2.46
C HIS A 447 3.82 13.61 -3.45
N LEU A 448 2.50 13.38 -3.47
CA LEU A 448 1.85 12.42 -4.36
C LEU A 448 0.73 13.11 -5.13
N GLU A 449 0.65 12.83 -6.43
CA GLU A 449 -0.44 13.22 -7.31
C GLU A 449 -1.19 11.98 -7.79
N ARG A 450 -2.53 12.02 -7.73
CA ARG A 450 -3.37 10.91 -8.19
C ARG A 450 -3.54 10.94 -9.71
N VAL A 451 -3.29 9.81 -10.36
CA VAL A 451 -3.55 9.60 -11.79
C VAL A 451 -4.36 8.32 -11.97
N LYS A 452 -5.38 8.37 -12.82
CA LYS A 452 -6.26 7.22 -13.03
C LYS A 452 -5.60 6.25 -13.99
N SER A 453 -5.55 4.97 -13.61
CA SER A 453 -5.11 3.92 -14.53
C SER A 453 -6.10 3.76 -15.68
N THR A 454 -5.64 3.21 -16.79
CA THR A 454 -6.45 3.02 -17.99
C THR A 454 -5.97 1.82 -18.78
N GLU A 455 -6.90 1.11 -19.43
CA GLU A 455 -6.55 0.09 -20.44
C GLU A 455 -5.99 0.72 -21.72
N TYR A 456 -6.22 2.03 -21.94
CA TYR A 456 -5.68 2.78 -23.08
C TYR A 456 -4.27 3.35 -22.81
N PHE A 457 -3.41 2.55 -22.18
CA PHE A 457 -2.03 2.91 -21.92
C PHE A 457 -1.12 2.34 -23.01
N TYR A 458 -0.61 3.21 -23.89
CA TYR A 458 0.23 2.83 -25.02
C TYR A 458 1.48 3.73 -25.07
N PRO A 459 2.42 3.55 -24.13
CA PRO A 459 3.66 4.30 -24.18
C PRO A 459 4.47 3.86 -25.41
N ARG A 460 5.04 4.84 -26.13
CA ARG A 460 5.89 4.58 -27.29
C ARG A 460 7.16 3.86 -26.86
#